data_AF-A0A1J5WMI9-F1
#
_entry.id   AF-A0A1J5WMI9-F1
#
_cell.length_a   1.000
_cell.length_b   1.000
_cell.length_c   1.000
_cell.angle_alpha   90.00
_cell.angle_beta   90.00
_cell.angle_gamma   90.00
#
_symmetry.space_group_name_H-M   'P 1'
#
loop_
_entity.id
_entity.type
_entity.pdbx_description
1 polymer ?
#
loop_
_entity_poly.entity_id
_entity_poly.type
_entity_poly.pdbx_seq_one_letter_code
_entity_poly.pdbx_strand_id
1 'polypeptide(L)'
;MMAGTLTLKIVSGSFFLGQKRWLWFGNTKYLSTAVTLGERIFRTRRVRETSSPRWEQEFVFPVAEGEESFEILFSVYKSSLTRASVIGQASVSTGAFSREPQTKKTISVGLGNEESPNMALLIEGRFTPLKAHRRIFWKTYAAGFVTDMEESPVIRERELCDILRTIFSWKIVAFICGDRAAIEGILLEEIDTVLSGVFKGFRHDVPVRCFLCSRSLTFCSYDAAMEHICLCGFSCMLSAGQFRTERETQRGLGGWFLSYFGVGYSPERNNGSVLVKDRGTGRLLEETTPRSVQLSLLWMYNGVLSMRPVNFKMVVGLCERFTQQAGRRYDSPGSSSYVPGFIEYYKIDTDEILLPLSEFRTFNEFFYRKLKDGSRQAEDTSPNAVLSPADSRATCFPSGAVATDIWIKGRCFSIKTLLRNRKMESVFSQHAIAIFRLAPQDYHRFHSPVHGSVVAVEHIHGSYLTVKPIAVRKNVDVFTENTRTVVYIRTPSDRTVAVIAVGATLVGSVRITCSVGDTLSPLDEIGYFAFGGSTVILLFERRKMFFDEDLLRTSQRKIETLVYVGNRIGELRAAGKERSDSFSRAAAQY
;
A
#
# COMPACT_ATOMS: atom_id res chain seq x y z
N MET A 1 -9.04 -13.58 -0.17
CA MET A 1 -10.18 -13.99 -0.99
C MET A 1 -10.47 -12.88 -1.98
N MET A 2 -11.13 -13.24 -3.07
CA MET A 2 -11.45 -12.34 -4.17
C MET A 2 -12.88 -11.82 -4.10
N ALA A 3 -13.09 -10.53 -4.35
CA ALA A 3 -14.43 -9.95 -4.42
C ALA A 3 -15.09 -10.21 -5.79
N GLY A 4 -14.33 -10.15 -6.87
CA GLY A 4 -14.86 -10.35 -8.23
C GLY A 4 -13.88 -9.94 -9.33
N THR A 5 -14.41 -9.63 -10.52
CA THR A 5 -13.61 -9.09 -11.63
C THR A 5 -14.22 -7.79 -12.16
N LEU A 6 -13.37 -6.82 -12.47
CA LEU A 6 -13.75 -5.59 -13.14
C LEU A 6 -13.35 -5.66 -14.62
N THR A 7 -14.34 -5.58 -15.52
CA THR A 7 -14.11 -5.43 -16.96
C THR A 7 -14.23 -3.95 -17.34
N LEU A 8 -13.21 -3.39 -17.97
CA LEU A 8 -13.18 -2.01 -18.45
C LEU A 8 -12.78 -1.94 -19.91
N LYS A 9 -13.55 -1.22 -20.72
CA LYS A 9 -13.24 -0.91 -22.11
C LYS A 9 -13.07 0.59 -22.27
N ILE A 10 -11.87 1.00 -22.68
CA ILE A 10 -11.59 2.39 -23.04
C ILE A 10 -12.00 2.56 -24.50
N VAL A 11 -13.17 3.19 -24.71
CA VAL A 11 -13.78 3.32 -26.03
C VAL A 11 -13.09 4.46 -26.79
N SER A 12 -13.26 5.68 -26.31
CA SER A 12 -12.77 6.89 -26.94
C SER A 12 -12.50 8.00 -25.94
N GLY A 13 -11.97 9.13 -26.39
CA GLY A 13 -11.96 10.36 -25.61
C GLY A 13 -12.29 11.58 -26.48
N SER A 14 -12.61 12.68 -25.84
CA SER A 14 -12.76 14.00 -26.46
C SER A 14 -11.62 14.90 -25.98
N PHE A 15 -10.90 15.51 -26.92
CA PHE A 15 -9.75 16.37 -26.61
C PHE A 15 -9.81 17.67 -27.41
N PHE A 16 -9.50 18.78 -26.75
CA PHE A 16 -9.29 20.05 -27.44
C PHE A 16 -7.86 20.10 -27.97
N LEU A 17 -7.71 20.13 -29.30
CA LEU A 17 -6.41 20.33 -29.93
C LEU A 17 -6.18 21.85 -30.04
N GLY A 18 -5.30 22.40 -29.20
CA GLY A 18 -4.90 23.81 -29.33
C GLY A 18 -4.38 24.09 -30.74
N GLN A 19 -4.93 25.12 -31.41
CA GLN A 19 -4.44 25.59 -32.70
C GLN A 19 -3.01 26.13 -32.53
N LYS A 20 -2.00 25.33 -32.85
CA LYS A 20 -0.67 25.87 -33.19
C LYS A 20 -0.44 25.71 -34.69
N ARG A 21 -0.76 26.78 -35.43
CA ARG A 21 -0.22 27.06 -36.76
C ARG A 21 1.28 27.35 -36.59
N TRP A 22 2.17 26.43 -37.00
CA TRP A 22 3.24 26.65 -37.98
C TRP A 22 4.28 25.50 -38.10
N LEU A 23 4.65 25.29 -39.36
CA LEU A 23 5.78 24.61 -40.03
C LEU A 23 6.28 23.21 -39.59
N TRP A 24 6.41 22.38 -40.63
CA TRP A 24 6.90 21.01 -40.68
C TRP A 24 8.37 20.87 -40.24
N PHE A 25 8.63 20.01 -39.25
CA PHE A 25 9.35 18.75 -39.38
C PHE A 25 9.18 17.94 -38.06
N GLY A 26 8.65 16.72 -38.18
CA GLY A 26 8.91 15.59 -37.29
C GLY A 26 8.66 15.74 -35.77
N ASN A 27 7.41 15.57 -35.33
CA ASN A 27 7.14 14.83 -34.10
C ASN A 27 5.66 14.43 -34.05
N THR A 28 5.32 13.29 -34.69
CA THR A 28 4.01 12.66 -34.53
C THR A 28 3.76 12.43 -33.04
N LYS A 29 2.73 13.06 -32.50
CA LYS A 29 2.34 12.91 -31.10
C LYS A 29 1.32 11.81 -30.98
N TYR A 30 1.45 11.02 -29.93
CA TYR A 30 0.60 9.88 -29.66
C TYR A 30 -0.10 10.04 -28.32
N LEU A 31 -1.34 9.58 -28.25
CA LEU A 31 -2.14 9.50 -27.04
C LEU A 31 -2.23 8.04 -26.57
N SER A 32 -2.18 7.87 -25.26
CA SER A 32 -2.40 6.59 -24.60
C SER A 32 -2.98 6.83 -23.23
N THR A 33 -3.81 5.93 -22.75
CA THR A 33 -4.46 6.02 -21.44
C THR A 33 -3.91 4.92 -20.55
N ALA A 34 -3.45 5.27 -19.36
CA ALA A 34 -3.20 4.29 -18.31
C ALA A 34 -4.44 4.14 -17.42
N VAL A 35 -4.78 2.89 -17.12
CA VAL A 35 -5.81 2.50 -16.16
C VAL A 35 -5.10 1.91 -14.96
N THR A 36 -5.34 2.47 -13.78
CA THR A 36 -4.70 2.05 -12.53
C THR A 36 -5.77 1.62 -11.53
N LEU A 37 -5.65 0.40 -11.01
CA LEU A 37 -6.48 -0.14 -9.94
C LEU A 37 -5.59 -0.87 -8.93
N GLY A 38 -5.42 -0.28 -7.74
CA GLY A 38 -4.45 -0.76 -6.76
C GLY A 38 -3.03 -0.77 -7.33
N GLU A 39 -2.34 -1.91 -7.22
CA GLU A 39 -0.98 -2.08 -7.72
C GLU A 39 -0.91 -2.38 -9.23
N ARG A 40 -2.06 -2.53 -9.90
CA ARG A 40 -2.14 -2.92 -11.31
C ARG A 40 -2.28 -1.69 -12.17
N ILE A 41 -1.32 -1.47 -13.06
CA ILE A 41 -1.34 -0.41 -14.05
C ILE A 41 -1.28 -1.03 -15.44
N PHE A 42 -2.27 -0.71 -16.26
CA PHE A 42 -2.32 -1.10 -17.66
C PHE A 42 -2.26 0.15 -18.54
N ARG A 43 -1.58 0.10 -19.69
CA ARG A 43 -1.55 1.21 -20.65
C ARG A 43 -2.08 0.79 -22.02
N THR A 44 -3.02 1.57 -22.55
CA THR A 44 -3.56 1.34 -23.90
C THR A 44 -2.49 1.52 -24.98
N ARG A 45 -2.77 0.97 -26.16
CA ARG A 45 -1.98 1.20 -27.37
C ARG A 45 -1.88 2.69 -27.67
N ARG A 46 -0.76 3.09 -28.26
CA ARG A 46 -0.56 4.46 -28.74
C ARG A 46 -1.44 4.71 -29.96
N VAL A 47 -2.29 5.72 -29.90
CA VAL A 47 -3.11 6.21 -31.02
C VAL A 47 -2.56 7.58 -31.42
N ARG A 48 -2.63 7.95 -32.71
CA ARG A 48 -2.20 9.30 -33.12
C ARG A 48 -3.08 10.36 -32.43
N GLU A 49 -2.48 11.50 -32.10
CA GLU A 49 -3.21 12.61 -31.49
C GLU A 49 -4.32 13.13 -32.44
N THR A 50 -5.57 12.99 -32.01
CA THR A 50 -6.77 13.52 -32.68
C THR A 50 -7.69 14.13 -31.63
N SER A 51 -8.71 14.89 -32.04
CA SER A 51 -9.74 15.43 -31.13
C SER A 51 -10.67 14.35 -30.59
N SER A 52 -10.73 13.18 -31.24
CA SER A 52 -11.58 12.06 -30.86
C SER A 52 -10.87 10.71 -31.07
N PRO A 53 -9.81 10.40 -30.32
CA PRO A 53 -9.09 9.15 -30.44
C PRO A 53 -9.97 7.99 -29.99
N ARG A 54 -9.87 6.85 -30.69
CA ARG A 54 -10.54 5.60 -30.34
C ARG A 54 -9.51 4.54 -30.01
N TRP A 55 -9.60 3.97 -28.81
CA TRP A 55 -8.72 2.89 -28.40
C TRP A 55 -9.36 1.53 -28.64
N GLU A 56 -10.64 1.38 -28.27
CA GLU A 56 -11.43 0.14 -28.39
C GLU A 56 -10.72 -1.06 -27.73
N GLN A 57 -10.12 -0.85 -26.56
CA GLN A 57 -9.40 -1.90 -25.83
C GLN A 57 -10.09 -2.22 -24.51
N GLU A 58 -10.24 -3.52 -24.26
CA GLU A 58 -10.87 -4.08 -23.06
C GLU A 58 -9.83 -4.74 -22.14
N PHE A 59 -10.03 -4.57 -20.84
CA PHE A 59 -9.20 -5.09 -19.76
C PHE A 59 -10.09 -5.78 -18.74
N VAL A 60 -9.60 -6.89 -18.19
CA VAL A 60 -10.26 -7.59 -17.10
C VAL A 60 -9.29 -7.66 -15.93
N PHE A 61 -9.65 -7.00 -14.83
CA PHE A 61 -8.88 -6.96 -13.61
C PHE A 61 -9.52 -7.86 -12.55
N PRO A 62 -8.75 -8.75 -11.90
CA PRO A 62 -9.21 -9.33 -10.65
C PRO A 62 -9.33 -8.21 -9.60
N VAL A 63 -10.36 -8.23 -8.74
CA VAL A 63 -10.51 -7.31 -7.61
C VAL A 63 -10.55 -8.12 -6.31
N ALA A 64 -9.55 -7.95 -5.45
CA ALA A 64 -9.51 -8.61 -4.16
C ALA A 64 -10.53 -7.99 -3.18
N GLU A 65 -10.91 -8.72 -2.14
CA GLU A 65 -11.69 -8.15 -1.04
C GLU A 65 -10.99 -6.91 -0.46
N GLY A 66 -11.77 -5.85 -0.23
CA GLY A 66 -11.26 -4.55 0.21
C GLY A 66 -10.78 -3.64 -0.94
N GLU A 67 -10.35 -4.18 -2.09
CA GLU A 67 -9.99 -3.35 -3.26
C GLU A 67 -11.23 -2.76 -3.97
N GLU A 68 -12.44 -3.19 -3.60
CA GLU A 68 -13.69 -2.64 -4.12
C GLU A 68 -13.88 -1.17 -3.78
N SER A 69 -13.34 -0.72 -2.64
CA SER A 69 -13.39 0.69 -2.24
C SER A 69 -12.36 1.56 -2.96
N PHE A 70 -11.38 0.96 -3.65
CA PHE A 70 -10.36 1.72 -4.35
C PHE A 70 -10.94 2.43 -5.57
N GLU A 71 -10.50 3.66 -5.78
CA GLU A 71 -10.79 4.38 -7.00
C GLU A 71 -9.92 3.87 -8.16
N ILE A 72 -10.53 3.77 -9.34
CA ILE A 72 -9.85 3.49 -10.59
C ILE A 72 -9.37 4.82 -11.15
N LEU A 73 -8.05 4.98 -11.28
CA LEU A 73 -7.47 6.17 -11.88
C LEU A 73 -7.22 5.97 -13.37
N PHE A 74 -7.74 6.89 -14.16
CA PHE A 74 -7.46 7.04 -15.58
C PHE A 74 -6.49 8.21 -15.78
N SER A 75 -5.36 7.96 -16.43
CA SER A 75 -4.36 8.98 -16.75
C SER A 75 -4.10 9.00 -18.24
N VAL A 76 -4.34 10.13 -18.90
CA VAL A 76 -4.06 10.27 -20.33
C VAL A 76 -2.68 10.88 -20.52
N TYR A 77 -1.88 10.21 -21.35
CA TYR A 77 -0.52 10.60 -21.68
C TYR A 77 -0.43 11.07 -23.12
N LYS A 78 0.20 12.22 -23.31
CA LYS A 78 0.70 12.70 -24.59
C LYS A 78 2.17 12.36 -24.72
N SER A 79 2.48 11.52 -25.69
CA SER A 79 3.81 10.95 -25.89
C SER A 79 4.42 11.44 -27.20
N SER A 80 5.69 11.84 -27.12
CA SER A 80 6.62 11.95 -28.25
C SER A 80 7.55 10.73 -28.26
N LEU A 81 8.49 10.65 -29.20
CA LEU A 81 9.51 9.60 -29.23
C LEU A 81 10.33 9.50 -27.92
N THR A 82 10.52 10.62 -27.20
CA THR A 82 11.47 10.70 -26.07
C THR A 82 10.82 11.01 -24.70
N ARG A 83 9.62 11.59 -24.67
CA ARG A 83 8.92 11.97 -23.42
C ARG A 83 7.42 11.71 -23.50
N ALA A 84 6.84 11.26 -22.38
CA ALA A 84 5.40 11.23 -22.15
C ALA A 84 5.03 12.16 -21.00
N SER A 85 4.07 13.05 -21.23
CA SER A 85 3.51 13.95 -20.20
C SER A 85 2.03 13.60 -19.97
N VAL A 86 1.59 13.69 -18.72
CA VAL A 86 0.16 13.57 -18.38
C VAL A 86 -0.54 14.84 -18.85
N ILE A 87 -1.68 14.69 -19.55
CA ILE A 87 -2.50 15.81 -20.03
C ILE A 87 -3.84 15.94 -19.29
N GLY A 88 -4.25 14.89 -18.58
CA GLY A 88 -5.45 14.89 -17.76
C GLY A 88 -5.60 13.59 -16.99
N GLN A 89 -6.22 13.67 -15.82
CA GLN A 89 -6.50 12.52 -14.96
C GLN A 89 -7.96 12.56 -14.50
N ALA A 90 -8.51 11.38 -14.22
CA ALA A 90 -9.79 11.26 -13.57
C ALA A 90 -9.85 9.98 -12.74
N SER A 91 -10.59 10.02 -11.64
CA SER A 91 -10.82 8.84 -10.80
C SER A 91 -12.30 8.46 -10.79
N VAL A 92 -12.58 7.17 -10.69
CA VAL A 92 -13.94 6.61 -10.66
C VAL A 92 -13.99 5.46 -9.67
N SER A 93 -14.99 5.43 -8.78
CA SER A 93 -15.24 4.28 -7.92
C SER A 93 -15.70 3.05 -8.71
N THR A 94 -15.33 1.85 -8.27
CA THR A 94 -15.83 0.59 -8.85
C THR A 94 -17.37 0.50 -8.85
N GLY A 95 -18.02 1.14 -7.87
CA GLY A 95 -19.48 1.23 -7.75
C GLY A 95 -20.18 2.00 -8.86
N ALA A 96 -19.44 2.75 -9.69
CA ALA A 96 -20.00 3.46 -10.83
C ALA A 96 -20.50 2.52 -11.95
N PHE A 97 -20.00 1.28 -11.99
CA PHE A 97 -20.28 0.30 -13.05
C PHE A 97 -21.39 -0.68 -12.66
N SER A 98 -22.04 -1.28 -13.66
CA SER A 98 -23.09 -2.29 -13.43
C SER A 98 -22.52 -3.51 -12.70
N ARG A 99 -23.29 -4.04 -11.75
CA ARG A 99 -23.00 -5.30 -11.04
C ARG A 99 -23.69 -6.52 -11.68
N GLU A 100 -24.56 -6.27 -12.63
CA GLU A 100 -25.24 -7.34 -13.37
C GLU A 100 -24.27 -7.94 -14.40
N PRO A 101 -24.12 -9.27 -14.45
CA PRO A 101 -23.08 -9.88 -15.26
C PRO A 101 -23.18 -9.59 -16.77
N GLN A 102 -24.39 -9.36 -17.29
CA GLN A 102 -24.63 -9.20 -18.73
C GLN A 102 -24.73 -7.74 -19.20
N THR A 103 -24.80 -6.77 -18.30
CA THR A 103 -24.95 -5.36 -18.67
C THR A 103 -23.66 -4.60 -18.40
N LYS A 104 -23.16 -3.93 -19.44
CA LYS A 104 -22.07 -2.96 -19.29
C LYS A 104 -22.66 -1.56 -19.19
N LYS A 105 -22.12 -0.76 -18.28
CA LYS A 105 -22.51 0.64 -18.12
C LYS A 105 -21.47 1.53 -18.78
N THR A 106 -21.94 2.45 -19.62
CA THR A 106 -21.08 3.48 -20.23
C THR A 106 -21.11 4.73 -19.38
N ILE A 107 -19.93 5.26 -19.07
CA ILE A 107 -19.74 6.50 -18.33
C ILE A 107 -18.84 7.45 -19.12
N SER A 108 -19.14 8.74 -19.05
CA SER A 108 -18.24 9.78 -19.53
C SER A 108 -17.57 10.43 -18.32
N VAL A 109 -16.24 10.50 -18.35
CA VAL A 109 -15.44 10.99 -17.23
C VAL A 109 -14.63 12.19 -17.68
N GLY A 110 -14.86 13.35 -17.06
CA GLY A 110 -14.09 14.56 -17.31
C GLY A 110 -12.66 14.41 -16.79
N LEU A 111 -11.68 14.71 -17.64
CA LEU A 111 -10.25 14.71 -17.29
C LEU A 111 -9.91 16.08 -16.73
N GLY A 112 -9.89 16.20 -15.40
CA GLY A 112 -9.63 17.46 -14.72
C GLY A 112 -8.23 17.99 -15.02
N ASN A 113 -8.17 19.20 -15.55
CA ASN A 113 -7.01 20.09 -15.52
C ASN A 113 -7.52 21.52 -15.75
N GLU A 114 -7.05 22.49 -14.94
CA GLU A 114 -7.40 23.91 -15.08
C GLU A 114 -7.07 24.46 -16.49
N GLU A 115 -6.09 23.85 -17.17
CA GLU A 115 -5.68 24.23 -18.52
C GLU A 115 -6.56 23.69 -19.66
N SER A 116 -7.49 22.75 -19.40
CA SER A 116 -8.25 22.05 -20.46
C SER A 116 -9.61 21.48 -19.99
N PRO A 117 -10.61 22.32 -19.70
CA PRO A 117 -11.88 21.92 -19.07
C PRO A 117 -12.79 21.00 -19.91
N ASN A 118 -12.50 20.78 -21.20
CA ASN A 118 -13.36 20.06 -22.13
C ASN A 118 -12.84 18.66 -22.53
N MET A 119 -11.89 18.10 -21.78
CA MET A 119 -11.37 16.76 -22.05
C MET A 119 -12.19 15.69 -21.32
N ALA A 120 -12.58 14.63 -22.02
CA ALA A 120 -13.29 13.52 -21.38
C ALA A 120 -12.89 12.16 -21.95
N LEU A 121 -13.08 11.10 -21.16
CA LEU A 121 -12.99 9.71 -21.60
C LEU A 121 -14.37 9.05 -21.60
N LEU A 122 -14.64 8.28 -22.65
CA LEU A 122 -15.79 7.40 -22.71
C LEU A 122 -15.35 5.98 -22.34
N ILE A 123 -15.90 5.48 -21.25
CA ILE A 123 -15.49 4.22 -20.63
C ILE A 123 -16.72 3.34 -20.48
N GLU A 124 -16.62 2.10 -20.93
CA GLU A 124 -17.65 1.11 -20.76
C GLU A 124 -17.15 0.04 -19.79
N GLY A 125 -17.92 -0.30 -18.75
CA GLY A 125 -17.44 -1.26 -17.77
C GLY A 125 -18.52 -2.00 -17.00
N ARG A 126 -18.11 -3.09 -16.35
CA ARG A 126 -18.92 -3.90 -15.43
C ARG A 126 -18.06 -4.49 -14.32
N PHE A 127 -18.63 -4.64 -13.13
CA PHE A 127 -18.05 -5.40 -12.04
C PHE A 127 -18.85 -6.68 -11.85
N THR A 128 -18.23 -7.83 -12.02
CA THR A 128 -18.89 -9.13 -11.82
C THR A 128 -18.43 -9.72 -10.47
N PRO A 129 -19.31 -9.79 -9.46
CA PRO A 129 -18.96 -10.38 -8.17
C PRO A 129 -18.56 -11.86 -8.30
N LEU A 130 -17.71 -12.36 -7.41
CA LEU A 130 -17.27 -13.77 -7.43
C LEU A 130 -18.46 -14.73 -7.35
N LYS A 131 -19.47 -14.42 -6.53
CA LYS A 131 -20.71 -15.22 -6.45
C LYS A 131 -21.43 -15.33 -7.80
N ALA A 132 -21.41 -14.26 -8.60
CA ALA A 132 -22.00 -14.28 -9.94
C ALA A 132 -21.17 -15.13 -10.90
N HIS A 133 -19.84 -15.07 -10.82
CA HIS A 133 -18.95 -15.97 -11.58
C HIS A 133 -19.19 -17.44 -11.26
N ARG A 134 -19.37 -17.79 -9.99
CA ARG A 134 -19.71 -19.17 -9.58
C ARG A 134 -21.06 -19.61 -10.12
N ARG A 135 -22.09 -18.76 -10.07
CA ARG A 135 -23.40 -19.07 -10.66
C ARG A 135 -23.30 -19.27 -12.18
N ILE A 136 -22.55 -18.42 -12.88
CA ILE A 136 -22.31 -18.58 -14.33
C ILE A 136 -21.57 -19.88 -14.61
N PHE A 137 -20.51 -20.16 -13.86
CA PHE A 137 -19.75 -21.39 -13.96
C PHE A 137 -20.65 -22.61 -13.82
N TRP A 138 -21.45 -22.69 -12.75
CA TRP A 138 -22.36 -23.82 -12.53
C TRP A 138 -23.43 -23.91 -13.60
N LYS A 139 -24.04 -22.78 -13.99
CA LYS A 139 -25.04 -22.74 -15.06
C LYS A 139 -24.48 -23.23 -16.40
N THR A 140 -23.24 -22.90 -16.74
CA THR A 140 -22.62 -23.32 -18.00
C THR A 140 -22.06 -24.74 -17.93
N TYR A 141 -21.40 -25.09 -16.83
CA TYR A 141 -20.71 -26.37 -16.68
C TYR A 141 -21.70 -27.51 -16.40
N ALA A 142 -22.61 -27.32 -15.45
CA ALA A 142 -23.56 -28.36 -15.07
C ALA A 142 -24.69 -28.53 -16.12
N ALA A 143 -25.01 -27.51 -16.92
CA ALA A 143 -25.96 -27.67 -18.04
C ALA A 143 -25.53 -28.74 -19.05
N GLY A 144 -24.24 -29.03 -19.19
CA GLY A 144 -23.76 -30.13 -20.04
C GLY A 144 -24.09 -31.54 -19.52
N PHE A 145 -24.56 -31.66 -18.27
CA PHE A 145 -24.89 -32.93 -17.62
C PHE A 145 -26.39 -33.09 -17.33
N VAL A 146 -27.16 -32.02 -17.48
CA VAL A 146 -28.62 -32.04 -17.31
C VAL A 146 -29.26 -32.58 -18.59
N THR A 147 -30.07 -33.62 -18.44
CA THR A 147 -30.72 -34.30 -19.58
C THR A 147 -32.03 -33.61 -20.03
N ASP A 148 -32.71 -32.90 -19.12
CA ASP A 148 -33.94 -32.12 -19.41
C ASP A 148 -33.74 -30.63 -19.09
N MET A 149 -33.58 -29.81 -20.14
CA MET A 149 -33.41 -28.35 -20.04
C MET A 149 -34.76 -27.63 -20.09
N GLU A 150 -35.59 -27.83 -19.06
CA GLU A 150 -36.82 -27.05 -18.85
C GLU A 150 -36.52 -25.62 -18.38
N GLU A 151 -37.55 -24.76 -18.20
CA GLU A 151 -37.38 -23.36 -17.73
C GLU A 151 -36.66 -23.24 -16.37
N SER A 152 -36.70 -24.31 -15.55
CA SER A 152 -36.00 -24.42 -14.27
C SER A 152 -35.31 -25.79 -14.15
N PRO A 153 -34.11 -25.97 -14.73
CA PRO A 153 -33.45 -27.25 -14.78
C PRO A 153 -33.02 -27.69 -13.37
N VAL A 154 -33.49 -28.88 -12.97
CA VAL A 154 -33.18 -29.51 -11.69
C VAL A 154 -32.08 -30.56 -11.90
N ILE A 155 -31.06 -30.52 -11.07
CA ILE A 155 -30.00 -31.54 -11.05
C ILE A 155 -30.37 -32.63 -10.07
N ARG A 156 -30.37 -33.87 -10.57
CA ARG A 156 -30.57 -35.07 -9.75
C ARG A 156 -29.27 -35.48 -9.07
N GLU A 157 -29.37 -36.20 -7.96
CA GLU A 157 -28.21 -36.68 -7.17
C GLU A 157 -27.14 -37.35 -8.04
N ARG A 158 -27.56 -38.24 -8.95
CA ARG A 158 -26.64 -38.95 -9.85
C ARG A 158 -25.84 -37.99 -10.74
N GLU A 159 -26.51 -37.01 -11.33
CA GLU A 159 -25.89 -36.00 -12.19
C GLU A 159 -24.93 -35.13 -11.38
N LEU A 160 -25.31 -34.71 -10.17
CA LEU A 160 -24.43 -33.96 -9.28
C LEU A 160 -23.17 -34.76 -8.91
N CYS A 161 -23.31 -36.03 -8.53
CA CYS A 161 -22.15 -36.85 -8.18
C CYS A 161 -21.21 -37.05 -9.37
N ASP A 162 -21.75 -37.19 -10.59
CA ASP A 162 -20.94 -37.28 -11.81
C ASP A 162 -20.20 -35.97 -12.10
N ILE A 163 -20.87 -34.83 -11.95
CA ILE A 163 -20.25 -33.49 -12.05
C ILE A 163 -19.15 -33.32 -11.00
N LEU A 164 -19.39 -33.69 -9.74
CA LEU A 164 -18.42 -33.49 -8.66
C LEU A 164 -17.19 -34.40 -8.83
N ARG A 165 -17.34 -35.59 -9.40
CA ARG A 165 -16.21 -36.50 -9.70
C ARG A 165 -15.22 -35.94 -10.70
N THR A 166 -15.64 -35.02 -11.56
CA THR A 166 -14.71 -34.38 -12.52
C THR A 166 -13.87 -33.28 -11.88
N ILE A 167 -14.32 -32.72 -10.75
CA ILE A 167 -13.70 -31.55 -10.09
C ILE A 167 -12.95 -31.96 -8.81
N PHE A 168 -13.57 -32.81 -7.99
CA PHE A 168 -13.15 -33.12 -6.62
C PHE A 168 -12.69 -34.58 -6.46
N SER A 169 -11.84 -34.82 -5.45
CA SER A 169 -11.41 -36.17 -5.12
C SER A 169 -12.57 -37.06 -4.64
N TRP A 170 -12.42 -38.38 -4.77
CA TRP A 170 -13.43 -39.35 -4.35
C TRP A 170 -13.86 -39.20 -2.88
N LYS A 171 -12.95 -38.80 -1.98
CA LYS A 171 -13.26 -38.58 -0.55
C LYS A 171 -14.26 -37.45 -0.35
N ILE A 172 -14.11 -36.38 -1.12
CA ILE A 172 -15.01 -35.22 -1.08
C ILE A 172 -16.36 -35.60 -1.68
N VAL A 173 -16.36 -36.29 -2.83
CA VAL A 173 -17.60 -36.75 -3.46
C VAL A 173 -18.37 -37.67 -2.53
N ALA A 174 -17.70 -38.60 -1.83
CA ALA A 174 -18.33 -39.49 -0.86
C ALA A 174 -18.90 -38.75 0.35
N PHE A 175 -18.24 -37.67 0.80
CA PHE A 175 -18.76 -36.81 1.86
C PHE A 175 -20.01 -36.06 1.41
N ILE A 176 -19.98 -35.45 0.23
CA ILE A 176 -21.11 -34.66 -0.30
C ILE A 176 -22.28 -35.59 -0.61
N CYS A 177 -22.09 -36.57 -1.51
CA CYS A 177 -23.14 -37.50 -1.91
C CYS A 177 -23.56 -38.49 -0.80
N GLY A 178 -22.90 -38.47 0.36
CA GLY A 178 -23.32 -39.22 1.55
C GLY A 178 -24.48 -38.57 2.29
N ASP A 179 -24.65 -37.26 2.15
CA ASP A 179 -25.73 -36.48 2.79
C ASP A 179 -26.93 -36.35 1.83
N ARG A 180 -27.67 -37.45 1.68
CA ARG A 180 -28.77 -37.56 0.70
C ARG A 180 -29.91 -36.56 0.92
N ALA A 181 -30.13 -36.13 2.17
CA ALA A 181 -31.18 -35.17 2.51
C ALA A 181 -30.87 -33.74 2.01
N ALA A 182 -29.60 -33.42 1.75
CA ALA A 182 -29.17 -32.10 1.30
C ALA A 182 -29.14 -31.94 -0.24
N ILE A 183 -29.32 -33.02 -1.00
CA ILE A 183 -28.98 -33.09 -2.44
C ILE A 183 -30.17 -33.44 -3.35
N GLU A 184 -31.34 -33.68 -2.77
CA GLU A 184 -32.52 -34.04 -3.56
C GLU A 184 -33.09 -32.81 -4.30
N GLY A 185 -33.04 -32.84 -5.64
CA GLY A 185 -33.72 -31.87 -6.50
C GLY A 185 -33.16 -30.45 -6.45
N ILE A 186 -31.84 -30.29 -6.62
CA ILE A 186 -31.19 -28.97 -6.58
C ILE A 186 -31.45 -28.21 -7.89
N LEU A 187 -32.00 -27.00 -7.78
CA LEU A 187 -32.07 -26.08 -8.93
C LEU A 187 -30.66 -25.71 -9.39
N LEU A 188 -30.43 -25.69 -10.71
CA LEU A 188 -29.13 -25.34 -11.32
C LEU A 188 -28.53 -24.04 -10.77
N GLU A 189 -29.38 -23.08 -10.39
CA GLU A 189 -28.98 -21.78 -9.86
C GLU A 189 -28.57 -21.78 -8.38
N GLU A 190 -28.95 -22.83 -7.63
CA GLU A 190 -28.76 -22.96 -6.18
C GLU A 190 -27.55 -23.83 -5.81
N ILE A 191 -26.98 -24.56 -6.77
CA ILE A 191 -25.85 -25.49 -6.57
C ILE A 191 -24.73 -24.88 -5.73
N ASP A 192 -24.27 -23.67 -6.06
CA ASP A 192 -23.16 -23.02 -5.34
C ASP A 192 -23.50 -22.80 -3.86
N THR A 193 -24.74 -22.45 -3.57
CA THR A 193 -25.22 -22.17 -2.20
C THR A 193 -25.31 -23.46 -1.41
N VAL A 194 -25.89 -24.51 -2.01
CA VAL A 194 -26.02 -25.84 -1.38
C VAL A 194 -24.63 -26.42 -1.11
N LEU A 195 -23.75 -26.46 -2.12
CA LEU A 195 -22.39 -26.98 -1.96
C LEU A 195 -21.60 -26.18 -0.93
N SER A 196 -21.61 -24.84 -0.99
CA SER A 196 -20.94 -24.01 0.01
C SER A 196 -21.43 -24.31 1.43
N GLY A 197 -22.73 -24.60 1.61
CA GLY A 197 -23.32 -25.02 2.88
C GLY A 197 -22.78 -26.36 3.36
N VAL A 198 -22.84 -27.40 2.52
CA VAL A 198 -22.34 -28.75 2.82
C VAL A 198 -20.85 -28.73 3.18
N PHE A 199 -20.04 -27.95 2.46
CA PHE A 199 -18.60 -27.86 2.70
C PHE A 199 -18.22 -27.15 4.01
N LYS A 200 -19.11 -26.39 4.66
CA LYS A 200 -18.82 -25.83 6.00
C LYS A 200 -18.59 -26.92 7.05
N GLY A 201 -19.17 -28.10 6.87
CA GLY A 201 -18.94 -29.26 7.74
C GLY A 201 -17.62 -29.99 7.48
N PHE A 202 -16.96 -29.72 6.34
CA PHE A 202 -15.75 -30.42 5.93
C PHE A 202 -14.50 -29.75 6.52
N ARG A 203 -13.86 -30.41 7.50
CA ARG A 203 -12.72 -29.85 8.26
C ARG A 203 -11.33 -30.15 7.66
N HIS A 204 -11.29 -30.76 6.48
CA HIS A 204 -10.04 -31.13 5.82
C HIS A 204 -9.78 -30.27 4.59
N ASP A 205 -8.53 -30.26 4.14
CA ASP A 205 -8.19 -29.59 2.90
C ASP A 205 -8.91 -30.24 1.71
N VAL A 206 -9.25 -29.40 0.73
CA VAL A 206 -10.02 -29.73 -0.45
C VAL A 206 -9.08 -29.93 -1.64
N PRO A 207 -8.67 -31.18 -1.94
CA PRO A 207 -7.95 -31.48 -3.17
C PRO A 207 -8.87 -31.37 -4.39
N VAL A 208 -8.44 -30.56 -5.36
CA VAL A 208 -9.12 -30.26 -6.61
C VAL A 208 -8.19 -30.56 -7.77
N ARG A 209 -8.70 -31.24 -8.78
CA ARG A 209 -8.03 -31.33 -10.08
C ARG A 209 -8.69 -30.34 -11.02
N CYS A 210 -8.06 -29.18 -11.23
CA CYS A 210 -8.63 -28.17 -12.10
C CYS A 210 -8.60 -28.67 -13.55
N PHE A 211 -9.76 -28.86 -14.18
CA PHE A 211 -9.84 -29.32 -15.56
C PHE A 211 -9.39 -28.27 -16.58
N LEU A 212 -9.37 -26.98 -16.20
CA LEU A 212 -8.96 -25.88 -17.08
C LEU A 212 -7.43 -25.76 -17.18
N CYS A 213 -6.70 -25.87 -16.06
CA CYS A 213 -5.22 -25.83 -16.08
C CYS A 213 -4.54 -27.19 -15.88
N SER A 214 -5.32 -28.26 -15.69
CA SER A 214 -4.86 -29.62 -15.43
C SER A 214 -3.97 -29.81 -14.19
N ARG A 215 -3.91 -28.81 -13.29
CA ARG A 215 -3.14 -28.90 -12.04
C ARG A 215 -3.96 -29.53 -10.92
N SER A 216 -3.31 -30.40 -10.14
CA SER A 216 -3.83 -30.88 -8.86
C SER A 216 -3.42 -29.91 -7.76
N LEU A 217 -4.40 -29.27 -7.13
CA LEU A 217 -4.21 -28.25 -6.11
C LEU A 217 -4.98 -28.64 -4.85
N THR A 218 -4.52 -28.15 -3.70
CA THR A 218 -5.15 -28.41 -2.41
C THR A 218 -5.51 -27.07 -1.79
N PHE A 219 -6.77 -26.89 -1.43
CA PHE A 219 -7.30 -25.63 -0.90
C PHE A 219 -7.79 -25.80 0.53
N CYS A 220 -7.73 -24.74 1.33
CA CYS A 220 -8.24 -24.76 2.71
C CYS A 220 -9.77 -24.72 2.81
N SER A 221 -10.47 -24.41 1.71
CA SER A 221 -11.93 -24.34 1.66
C SER A 221 -12.49 -24.55 0.25
N TYR A 222 -13.78 -24.86 0.16
CA TYR A 222 -14.53 -24.88 -1.10
C TYR A 222 -14.52 -23.53 -1.80
N ASP A 223 -14.62 -22.44 -1.04
CA ASP A 223 -14.62 -21.09 -1.58
C ASP A 223 -13.33 -20.77 -2.32
N ALA A 224 -12.18 -21.16 -1.75
CA ALA A 224 -10.87 -20.98 -2.36
C ALA A 224 -10.68 -21.87 -3.59
N ALA A 225 -11.21 -23.09 -3.56
CA ALA A 225 -11.25 -23.98 -4.72
C ALA A 225 -12.05 -23.38 -5.89
N MET A 226 -13.25 -22.88 -5.60
CA MET A 226 -14.11 -22.25 -6.62
C MET A 226 -13.55 -20.93 -7.13
N GLU A 227 -12.87 -20.15 -6.28
CA GLU A 227 -12.13 -18.96 -6.69
C GLU A 227 -11.10 -19.31 -7.78
N HIS A 228 -10.30 -20.35 -7.56
CA HIS A 228 -9.35 -20.82 -8.56
C HIS A 228 -10.03 -21.29 -9.85
N ILE A 229 -11.05 -22.14 -9.77
CA ILE A 229 -11.72 -22.71 -10.96
C ILE A 229 -12.33 -21.59 -11.81
N CYS A 230 -13.07 -20.67 -11.18
CA CYS A 230 -13.70 -19.56 -11.89
C CYS A 230 -12.65 -18.66 -12.56
N LEU A 231 -11.62 -18.24 -11.83
CA LEU A 231 -10.58 -17.34 -12.38
C LEU A 231 -9.69 -18.02 -13.40
N CYS A 232 -9.47 -19.33 -13.30
CA CYS A 232 -8.67 -20.09 -14.26
C CYS A 232 -9.30 -20.03 -15.66
N GLY A 233 -10.64 -20.03 -15.75
CA GLY A 233 -11.37 -19.86 -17.01
C GLY A 233 -11.20 -18.47 -17.62
N PHE A 234 -11.01 -17.45 -16.78
CA PHE A 234 -10.74 -16.08 -17.20
C PHE A 234 -9.25 -15.78 -17.37
N SER A 235 -8.34 -16.70 -17.03
CA SER A 235 -6.89 -16.45 -16.98
C SER A 235 -6.32 -15.88 -18.30
N CYS A 236 -6.86 -16.32 -19.45
CA CYS A 236 -6.47 -15.80 -20.76
C CYS A 236 -6.97 -14.37 -21.05
N MET A 237 -8.01 -13.91 -20.36
CA MET A 237 -8.59 -12.57 -20.46
C MET A 237 -8.06 -11.63 -19.36
N LEU A 238 -7.49 -12.17 -18.28
CA LEU A 238 -6.96 -11.37 -17.18
C LEU A 238 -5.78 -10.53 -17.65
N SER A 239 -5.92 -9.22 -17.47
CA SER A 239 -4.86 -8.28 -17.80
C SER A 239 -3.83 -8.28 -16.67
N ALA A 240 -2.63 -8.80 -16.95
CA ALA A 240 -1.49 -8.59 -16.07
C ALA A 240 -1.09 -7.11 -16.10
N GLY A 241 -0.83 -6.52 -14.94
CA GLY A 241 -0.32 -5.15 -14.85
C GLY A 241 0.98 -5.02 -15.65
N GLN A 242 1.03 -4.06 -16.56
CA GLN A 242 2.20 -3.78 -17.41
C GLN A 242 3.26 -2.95 -16.69
N PHE A 243 2.83 -2.12 -15.73
CA PHE A 243 3.70 -1.20 -15.00
C PHE A 243 3.45 -1.33 -13.50
N ARG A 244 4.46 -0.99 -12.69
CA ARG A 244 4.36 -0.98 -11.23
C ARG A 244 4.04 0.40 -10.68
N THR A 245 4.49 1.48 -11.33
CA THR A 245 4.19 2.86 -10.90
C THR A 245 3.79 3.76 -12.07
N GLU A 246 3.06 4.84 -11.79
CA GLU A 246 2.70 5.83 -12.81
C GLU A 246 3.96 6.50 -13.42
N ARG A 247 5.01 6.71 -12.62
CA ARG A 247 6.26 7.30 -13.09
C ARG A 247 6.98 6.42 -14.11
N GLU A 248 6.88 5.10 -13.99
CA GLU A 248 7.38 4.17 -15.01
C GLU A 248 6.66 4.35 -16.35
N THR A 249 5.35 4.61 -16.34
CA THR A 249 4.59 4.85 -17.57
C THR A 249 5.05 6.12 -18.31
N GLN A 250 5.67 7.07 -17.62
CA GLN A 250 6.19 8.31 -18.19
C GLN A 250 7.60 8.18 -18.80
N ARG A 251 8.33 7.08 -18.50
CA ARG A 251 9.73 6.92 -18.94
C ARG A 251 9.80 6.63 -20.45
N GLY A 252 10.53 7.48 -21.17
CA GLY A 252 10.98 7.25 -22.55
C GLY A 252 12.38 6.63 -22.62
N LEU A 253 12.98 6.60 -23.82
CA LEU A 253 14.32 6.01 -24.08
C LEU A 253 15.44 6.56 -23.16
N GLY A 254 15.35 7.82 -22.71
CA GLY A 254 16.34 8.41 -21.79
C GLY A 254 16.37 7.79 -20.38
N GLY A 255 15.28 7.14 -19.94
CA GLY A 255 15.25 6.40 -18.67
C GLY A 255 16.05 5.11 -18.72
N TRP A 256 16.17 4.49 -19.91
CA TRP A 256 16.96 3.28 -20.13
C TRP A 256 18.46 3.55 -20.03
N PHE A 257 18.95 4.64 -20.64
CA PHE A 257 20.36 5.05 -20.57
C PHE A 257 20.83 5.30 -19.12
N LEU A 258 19.98 5.87 -18.28
CA LEU A 258 20.27 6.13 -16.86
C LEU A 258 20.30 4.84 -16.02
N SER A 259 19.40 3.89 -16.30
CA SER A 259 19.40 2.57 -15.65
C SER A 259 20.70 1.78 -15.90
N TYR A 260 21.34 1.99 -17.06
CA TYR A 260 22.61 1.38 -17.45
C TYR A 260 23.78 1.84 -16.56
N PHE A 261 23.78 3.08 -16.08
CA PHE A 261 24.80 3.62 -15.16
C PHE A 261 24.50 3.35 -13.67
N GLY A 262 23.51 2.51 -13.36
CA GLY A 262 23.09 2.27 -11.97
C GLY A 262 22.35 3.45 -11.32
N VAL A 263 22.07 4.51 -12.09
CA VAL A 263 21.26 5.67 -11.66
C VAL A 263 19.85 5.47 -12.19
N GLY A 264 19.06 4.67 -11.49
CA GLY A 264 17.71 4.32 -11.93
C GLY A 264 17.26 2.96 -11.40
N TYR A 265 15.96 2.72 -11.46
CA TYR A 265 15.28 1.59 -10.84
C TYR A 265 15.85 0.22 -11.26
N SER A 266 16.10 -0.63 -10.27
CA SER A 266 16.20 -2.08 -10.42
C SER A 266 15.45 -2.72 -9.24
N PRO A 267 14.52 -3.68 -9.48
CA PRO A 267 13.65 -4.25 -8.46
C PRO A 267 14.37 -4.85 -7.25
N GLU A 268 15.64 -5.26 -7.43
CA GLU A 268 16.44 -5.97 -6.44
C GLU A 268 17.62 -5.13 -5.91
N ARG A 269 17.92 -3.98 -6.53
CA ARG A 269 19.06 -3.16 -6.12
C ARG A 269 18.61 -1.94 -5.32
N ASN A 270 19.36 -1.65 -4.27
CA ASN A 270 19.16 -0.53 -3.36
C ASN A 270 19.61 0.80 -4.02
N ASN A 271 18.94 1.17 -5.12
CA ASN A 271 19.31 2.24 -6.06
C ASN A 271 18.82 3.64 -5.64
N GLY A 272 18.35 3.80 -4.39
CA GLY A 272 17.97 5.09 -3.81
C GLY A 272 16.54 5.56 -4.07
N SER A 273 15.80 4.97 -5.02
CA SER A 273 14.34 5.17 -5.18
C SER A 273 13.57 4.26 -4.23
N VAL A 274 12.64 4.82 -3.45
CA VAL A 274 11.83 4.07 -2.49
C VAL A 274 10.40 3.92 -3.01
N LEU A 275 9.89 2.69 -3.05
CA LEU A 275 8.50 2.40 -3.39
C LEU A 275 7.65 2.35 -2.13
N VAL A 276 6.48 2.97 -2.20
CA VAL A 276 5.53 3.11 -1.11
C VAL A 276 4.15 2.75 -1.62
N LYS A 277 3.41 1.90 -0.91
CA LYS A 277 2.03 1.58 -1.23
C LYS A 277 1.10 2.58 -0.54
N ASP A 278 0.31 3.33 -1.30
CA ASP A 278 -0.83 4.07 -0.78
C ASP A 278 -1.85 3.09 -0.19
N ARG A 279 -2.18 3.21 1.09
CA ARG A 279 -3.13 2.30 1.74
C ARG A 279 -4.56 2.48 1.23
N GLY A 280 -4.99 3.74 1.06
CA GLY A 280 -6.37 4.08 0.70
C GLY A 280 -6.68 3.72 -0.74
N THR A 281 -5.71 3.84 -1.65
CA THR A 281 -5.93 3.52 -3.07
C THR A 281 -5.25 2.25 -3.55
N GLY A 282 -4.40 1.63 -2.71
CA GLY A 282 -3.59 0.46 -3.05
C GLY A 282 -2.47 0.69 -4.07
N ARG A 283 -2.22 1.94 -4.49
CA ARG A 283 -1.29 2.28 -5.59
C ARG A 283 0.15 2.25 -5.10
N LEU A 284 1.08 1.84 -5.96
CA LEU A 284 2.51 1.99 -5.68
C LEU A 284 3.01 3.35 -6.17
N LEU A 285 3.45 4.17 -5.22
CA LEU A 285 4.04 5.48 -5.41
C LEU A 285 5.56 5.39 -5.29
N GLU A 286 6.28 6.20 -6.07
CA GLU A 286 7.73 6.37 -5.93
C GLU A 286 8.00 7.63 -5.11
N GLU A 287 8.78 7.52 -4.03
CA GLU A 287 9.15 8.68 -3.22
C GLU A 287 9.98 9.69 -4.01
N THR A 288 9.47 10.91 -4.14
CA THR A 288 10.21 12.02 -4.72
C THR A 288 11.40 12.38 -3.84
N THR A 289 12.61 12.13 -4.33
CA THR A 289 13.86 12.55 -3.66
C THR A 289 14.70 13.33 -4.65
N PRO A 290 15.28 14.49 -4.27
CA PRO A 290 16.23 15.20 -5.10
C PRO A 290 17.38 14.30 -5.52
N ARG A 291 17.77 14.35 -6.80
CA ARG A 291 18.82 13.49 -7.36
C ARG A 291 20.17 13.67 -6.65
N SER A 292 20.47 14.90 -6.24
CA SER A 292 21.66 15.21 -5.43
C SER A 292 21.69 14.38 -4.16
N VAL A 293 20.59 14.36 -3.40
CA VAL A 293 20.45 13.57 -2.17
C VAL A 293 20.57 12.08 -2.47
N GLN A 294 19.96 11.58 -3.54
CA GLN A 294 20.09 10.17 -3.94
C GLN A 294 21.55 9.79 -4.23
N LEU A 295 22.26 10.59 -5.02
CA LEU A 295 23.67 10.35 -5.35
C LEU A 295 24.57 10.44 -4.11
N SER A 296 24.32 11.39 -3.21
CA SER A 296 25.06 11.48 -1.94
C SER A 296 24.85 10.25 -1.07
N LEU A 297 23.62 9.74 -0.96
CA LEU A 297 23.31 8.52 -0.21
C LEU A 297 23.95 7.28 -0.84
N LEU A 298 23.90 7.16 -2.17
CA LEU A 298 24.58 6.09 -2.91
C LEU A 298 26.09 6.13 -2.68
N TRP A 299 26.71 7.30 -2.69
CA TRP A 299 28.12 7.45 -2.38
C TRP A 299 28.44 7.04 -0.94
N MET A 300 27.70 7.55 0.05
CA MET A 300 27.94 7.26 1.47
C MET A 300 27.75 5.79 1.84
N TYR A 301 26.71 5.13 1.30
CA TYR A 301 26.31 3.79 1.74
C TYR A 301 26.71 2.68 0.76
N ASN A 302 26.85 2.96 -0.54
CA ASN A 302 27.21 1.95 -1.55
C ASN A 302 28.63 2.10 -2.11
N GLY A 303 29.35 3.20 -1.82
CA GLY A 303 30.77 3.37 -2.19
C GLY A 303 31.05 3.46 -3.70
N VAL A 304 30.05 3.75 -4.52
CA VAL A 304 30.01 3.50 -5.98
C VAL A 304 30.95 4.39 -6.82
N LEU A 305 31.85 5.14 -6.19
CA LEU A 305 32.91 5.87 -6.92
C LEU A 305 34.34 5.56 -6.48
N SER A 306 34.60 4.78 -5.42
CA SER A 306 35.97 4.67 -4.91
C SER A 306 36.52 3.28 -4.56
N MET A 307 35.78 2.17 -4.76
CA MET A 307 36.25 0.81 -4.41
C MET A 307 37.03 0.72 -3.07
N ARG A 308 36.64 1.54 -2.09
CA ARG A 308 37.21 1.56 -0.74
C ARG A 308 36.03 1.56 0.23
N PRO A 309 36.07 0.75 1.31
CA PRO A 309 35.04 0.80 2.33
C PRO A 309 34.98 2.22 2.89
N VAL A 310 33.83 2.88 2.73
CA VAL A 310 33.61 4.20 3.31
C VAL A 310 33.74 4.06 4.83
N ASN A 311 34.65 4.82 5.45
CA ASN A 311 34.85 4.76 6.89
C ASN A 311 33.57 5.22 7.59
N PHE A 312 32.93 4.32 8.36
CA PHE A 312 31.67 4.60 9.05
C PHE A 312 31.75 5.84 9.95
N LYS A 313 32.88 6.07 10.62
CA LYS A 313 33.10 7.28 11.45
C LYS A 313 33.08 8.57 10.62
N MET A 314 33.57 8.51 9.38
CA MET A 314 33.52 9.65 8.45
C MET A 314 32.08 9.95 8.03
N VAL A 315 31.27 8.92 7.74
CA VAL A 315 29.84 9.08 7.39
C VAL A 315 29.08 9.70 8.55
N VAL A 316 29.28 9.20 9.77
CA VAL A 316 28.66 9.76 10.99
C VAL A 316 29.01 11.23 11.15
N GLY A 317 30.30 11.59 11.08
CA GLY A 317 30.74 12.98 11.22
C GLY A 317 30.23 13.91 10.10
N LEU A 318 30.10 13.41 8.88
CA LEU A 318 29.54 14.17 7.76
C LEU A 318 28.04 14.43 7.95
N CYS A 319 27.28 13.40 8.34
CA CYS A 319 25.86 13.50 8.65
C CYS A 319 25.60 14.49 9.80
N GLU A 320 26.42 14.46 10.85
CA GLU A 320 26.30 15.39 11.99
C GLU A 320 26.55 16.84 11.56
N ARG A 321 27.63 17.11 10.83
CA ARG A 321 27.93 18.46 10.31
C ARG A 321 26.83 18.99 9.40
N PHE A 322 26.35 18.18 8.46
CA PHE A 322 25.25 18.57 7.59
C PHE A 322 23.97 18.85 8.37
N THR A 323 23.70 18.06 9.41
CA THR A 323 22.52 18.24 10.28
C THR A 323 22.59 19.58 11.03
N GLN A 324 23.73 19.88 11.66
CA GLN A 324 23.91 21.13 12.39
C GLN A 324 23.91 22.37 11.48
N GLN A 325 24.47 22.26 10.28
CA GLN A 325 24.48 23.36 9.31
C GLN A 325 23.09 23.59 8.70
N ALA A 326 22.38 22.51 8.37
CA ALA A 326 21.01 22.60 7.88
C ALA A 326 20.07 23.19 8.92
N GLY A 327 20.14 22.73 10.18
CA GLY A 327 19.32 23.29 11.28
C GLY A 327 19.49 24.80 11.39
N ARG A 328 20.74 25.29 11.53
CA ARG A 328 21.03 26.73 11.58
C ARG A 328 20.54 27.49 10.35
N ARG A 329 20.65 26.89 9.16
CA ARG A 329 20.18 27.49 7.91
C ARG A 329 18.65 27.62 7.89
N TYR A 330 17.93 26.59 8.29
CA TYR A 330 16.47 26.55 8.23
C TYR A 330 15.77 27.23 9.41
N ASP A 331 16.51 27.54 10.48
CA ASP A 331 16.08 28.44 11.56
C ASP A 331 16.37 29.94 11.26
N SER A 332 17.09 30.25 10.18
CA SER A 332 17.38 31.64 9.84
C SER A 332 16.14 32.36 9.28
N PRO A 333 15.91 33.65 9.59
CA PRO A 333 14.73 34.39 9.10
C PRO A 333 14.60 34.46 7.57
N GLY A 334 15.72 34.41 6.83
CA GLY A 334 15.69 34.40 5.35
C GLY A 334 15.26 33.07 4.73
N SER A 335 15.14 32.00 5.53
CA SER A 335 14.85 30.65 5.03
C SER A 335 13.39 30.44 4.60
N SER A 336 12.47 31.30 5.04
CA SER A 336 11.07 31.29 4.58
C SER A 336 10.95 31.38 3.05
N SER A 337 11.92 32.01 2.37
CA SER A 337 12.01 32.05 0.90
C SER A 337 12.09 30.68 0.22
N TYR A 338 12.46 29.61 0.93
CA TYR A 338 12.49 28.25 0.38
C TYR A 338 11.11 27.58 0.37
N VAL A 339 10.14 28.08 1.13
CA VAL A 339 8.81 27.46 1.30
C VAL A 339 8.07 27.30 -0.03
N PRO A 340 7.94 28.32 -0.91
CA PRO A 340 7.18 28.18 -2.16
C PRO A 340 7.75 27.10 -3.08
N GLY A 341 9.08 27.09 -3.27
CA GLY A 341 9.74 26.07 -4.10
C GLY A 341 9.63 24.66 -3.51
N PHE A 342 9.56 24.54 -2.18
CA PHE A 342 9.34 23.28 -1.50
C PHE A 342 7.91 22.76 -1.71
N ILE A 343 6.90 23.62 -1.57
CA ILE A 343 5.49 23.31 -1.85
C ILE A 343 5.33 22.84 -3.29
N GLU A 344 5.88 23.58 -4.25
CA GLU A 344 5.80 23.23 -5.68
C GLU A 344 6.48 21.90 -5.98
N TYR A 345 7.68 21.68 -5.45
CA TYR A 345 8.45 20.46 -5.70
C TYR A 345 7.77 19.20 -5.13
N TYR A 346 7.23 19.30 -3.92
CA TYR A 346 6.60 18.18 -3.22
C TYR A 346 5.09 18.10 -3.42
N LYS A 347 4.49 19.08 -4.10
CA LYS A 347 3.04 19.21 -4.29
C LYS A 347 2.28 19.14 -2.96
N ILE A 348 2.73 19.91 -1.99
CA ILE A 348 2.11 19.95 -0.66
C ILE A 348 0.75 20.61 -0.79
N ASP A 349 -0.28 19.97 -0.22
CA ASP A 349 -1.60 20.57 -0.11
C ASP A 349 -1.54 21.73 0.91
N THR A 350 -1.77 22.95 0.42
CA THR A 350 -1.75 24.14 1.26
C THR A 350 -3.09 24.38 1.94
N ASP A 351 -4.16 23.75 1.48
CA ASP A 351 -5.51 23.98 2.00
C ASP A 351 -5.68 23.32 3.38
N GLU A 352 -4.91 22.28 3.69
CA GLU A 352 -4.89 21.64 5.01
C GLU A 352 -4.07 22.40 6.06
N ILE A 353 -3.27 23.40 5.69
CA ILE A 353 -2.35 24.11 6.60
C ILE A 353 -3.10 25.13 7.45
N LEU A 354 -2.89 25.12 8.77
CA LEU A 354 -3.61 26.00 9.70
C LEU A 354 -3.34 27.49 9.46
N LEU A 355 -2.07 27.86 9.31
CA LEU A 355 -1.64 29.24 9.17
C LEU A 355 -1.42 29.63 7.70
N PRO A 356 -1.72 30.88 7.30
CA PRO A 356 -1.31 31.43 6.02
C PRO A 356 0.20 31.33 5.80
N LEU A 357 0.62 31.10 4.54
CA LEU A 357 2.04 30.91 4.21
C LEU A 357 2.94 32.11 4.58
N SER A 358 2.37 33.33 4.61
CA SER A 358 3.08 34.56 4.98
C SER A 358 3.43 34.65 6.47
N GLU A 359 2.83 33.82 7.32
CA GLU A 359 3.07 33.86 8.77
C GLU A 359 4.29 33.04 9.21
N PHE A 360 4.80 32.16 8.34
CA PHE A 360 6.01 31.38 8.63
C PHE A 360 7.27 32.25 8.49
N ARG A 361 7.94 32.53 9.60
CA ARG A 361 9.15 33.36 9.65
C ARG A 361 10.39 32.59 9.21
N THR A 362 10.36 31.28 9.35
CA THR A 362 11.47 30.38 8.98
C THR A 362 10.96 29.16 8.23
N PHE A 363 11.85 28.50 7.50
CA PHE A 363 11.52 27.26 6.84
C PHE A 363 11.15 26.16 7.85
N ASN A 364 11.83 26.12 9.00
CA ASN A 364 11.52 25.14 10.04
C ASN A 364 10.10 25.33 10.60
N GLU A 365 9.65 26.57 10.82
CA GLU A 365 8.26 26.85 11.22
C GLU A 365 7.24 26.28 10.23
N PHE A 366 7.51 26.39 8.93
CA PHE A 366 6.69 25.75 7.90
C PHE A 366 6.82 24.21 7.92
N PHE A 367 8.01 23.68 8.19
CA PHE A 367 8.25 22.22 8.17
C PHE A 367 7.45 21.51 9.26
N TYR A 368 7.43 22.06 10.48
CA TYR A 368 6.57 21.59 11.57
C TYR A 368 5.22 22.33 11.63
N ARG A 369 4.71 22.83 10.50
CA ARG A 369 3.39 23.49 10.41
C ARG A 369 2.30 22.66 11.11
N LYS A 370 1.31 23.33 11.67
CA LYS A 370 0.08 22.68 12.14
C LYS A 370 -0.91 22.55 10.99
N LEU A 371 -1.73 21.51 11.03
CA LEU A 371 -2.86 21.34 10.11
C LEU A 371 -4.13 21.92 10.73
N LYS A 372 -5.10 22.28 9.88
CA LYS A 372 -6.45 22.67 10.30
C LYS A 372 -7.15 21.52 11.02
N ASP A 373 -8.05 21.87 11.93
CA ASP A 373 -8.92 20.89 12.59
C ASP A 373 -9.76 20.16 11.54
N GLY A 374 -9.88 18.84 11.70
CA GLY A 374 -10.59 17.98 10.75
C GLY A 374 -9.76 17.51 9.55
N SER A 375 -8.57 18.06 9.29
CA SER A 375 -7.67 17.55 8.22
C SER A 375 -7.23 16.11 8.46
N ARG A 376 -7.23 15.66 9.72
CA ARG A 376 -6.97 14.27 10.13
C ARG A 376 -8.04 13.84 11.13
N GLN A 377 -8.64 12.68 10.91
CA GLN A 377 -9.70 12.11 11.74
C GLN A 377 -9.36 10.68 12.13
N ALA A 378 -9.84 10.25 13.30
CA ALA A 378 -9.67 8.88 13.74
C ALA A 378 -10.56 7.95 12.89
N GLU A 379 -9.93 7.00 12.21
CA GLU A 379 -10.64 6.00 11.40
C GLU A 379 -11.47 5.03 12.26
N ASP A 380 -11.00 4.79 13.49
CA ASP A 380 -11.68 3.94 14.48
C ASP A 380 -11.53 4.55 15.87
N THR A 381 -12.67 4.84 16.50
CA THR A 381 -12.76 5.43 17.83
C THR A 381 -12.92 4.38 18.93
N SER A 382 -12.81 3.10 18.60
CA SER A 382 -12.89 2.01 19.58
C SER A 382 -11.79 2.15 20.63
N PRO A 383 -12.06 1.89 21.93
CA PRO A 383 -11.06 2.06 23.00
C PRO A 383 -9.77 1.25 22.83
N ASN A 384 -9.83 0.16 22.06
CA ASN A 384 -8.70 -0.72 21.77
C ASN A 384 -8.03 -0.42 20.43
N ALA A 385 -8.57 0.49 19.61
CA ALA A 385 -7.98 0.84 18.34
C ALA A 385 -6.61 1.50 18.56
N VAL A 386 -5.67 1.18 17.67
CA VAL A 386 -4.37 1.84 17.61
C VAL A 386 -4.31 2.59 16.30
N LEU A 387 -4.03 3.89 16.37
CA LEU A 387 -3.96 4.76 15.21
C LEU A 387 -2.50 5.04 14.83
N SER A 388 -2.29 5.35 13.55
CA SER A 388 -0.99 5.82 13.07
C SER A 388 -0.65 7.14 13.76
N PRO A 389 0.57 7.27 14.33
CA PRO A 389 0.97 8.46 15.05
C PRO A 389 1.42 9.59 14.12
N ALA A 390 1.67 9.32 12.84
CA ALA A 390 2.26 10.28 11.91
C ALA A 390 1.84 10.03 10.45
N ASP A 391 1.84 11.10 9.66
CA ASP A 391 1.82 11.01 8.20
C ASP A 391 3.18 10.46 7.75
N SER A 392 3.19 9.25 7.21
CA SER A 392 4.43 8.49 7.12
C SER A 392 4.35 7.29 6.20
N ARG A 393 5.52 6.71 5.95
CA ARG A 393 5.71 5.40 5.34
C ARG A 393 5.90 4.37 6.44
N ALA A 394 4.85 3.60 6.72
CA ALA A 394 4.78 2.63 7.78
C ALA A 394 5.26 1.23 7.36
N THR A 395 5.89 0.53 8.30
CA THR A 395 6.10 -0.92 8.25
C THR A 395 5.74 -1.51 9.60
N CYS A 396 5.05 -2.65 9.60
CA CYS A 396 4.52 -3.29 10.80
C CYS A 396 4.96 -4.76 10.84
N PHE A 397 5.41 -5.20 12.01
CA PHE A 397 5.90 -6.56 12.21
C PHE A 397 5.33 -7.15 13.51
N PRO A 398 4.79 -8.38 13.48
CA PRO A 398 4.20 -9.01 14.66
C PRO A 398 5.24 -9.38 15.72
N SER A 399 6.53 -9.30 15.37
CA SER A 399 7.64 -9.54 16.29
C SER A 399 8.87 -8.72 15.90
N GLY A 400 9.68 -8.37 16.89
CA GLY A 400 11.02 -7.84 16.65
C GLY A 400 11.91 -8.76 15.81
N ALA A 401 11.82 -10.07 16.00
CA ALA A 401 12.59 -11.05 15.22
C ALA A 401 12.26 -11.00 13.71
N VAL A 402 10.97 -10.88 13.38
CA VAL A 402 10.51 -10.70 11.99
C VAL A 402 10.98 -9.35 11.45
N ALA A 403 10.94 -8.29 12.26
CA ALA A 403 11.44 -6.98 11.86
C ALA A 403 12.95 -7.01 11.53
N THR A 404 13.77 -7.68 12.33
CA THR A 404 15.22 -7.84 12.06
C THR A 404 15.51 -8.73 10.86
N ASP A 405 14.66 -9.73 10.61
CA ASP A 405 14.81 -10.60 9.46
C ASP A 405 14.37 -9.93 8.14
N ILE A 406 13.39 -9.05 8.15
CA ILE A 406 12.85 -8.47 6.91
C ILE A 406 13.42 -7.07 6.63
N TRP A 407 13.60 -6.26 7.68
CA TRP A 407 13.75 -4.80 7.55
C TRP A 407 15.01 -4.24 8.24
N ILE A 408 15.15 -4.48 9.54
CA ILE A 408 16.22 -3.89 10.37
C ILE A 408 17.45 -4.77 10.29
N LYS A 409 18.36 -4.49 9.36
CA LYS A 409 19.54 -5.34 9.10
C LYS A 409 20.79 -4.95 9.89
N GLY A 410 20.67 -3.99 10.79
CA GLY A 410 21.71 -3.66 11.76
C GLY A 410 22.10 -4.88 12.60
N ARG A 411 23.39 -5.04 12.91
CA ARG A 411 23.92 -6.25 13.59
C ARG A 411 23.69 -6.24 15.10
N CYS A 412 23.45 -5.06 15.68
CA CYS A 412 23.35 -4.86 17.13
C CYS A 412 21.98 -4.33 17.55
N PHE A 413 20.99 -4.35 16.66
CA PHE A 413 19.62 -3.96 16.99
C PHE A 413 19.02 -4.92 18.02
N SER A 414 18.62 -4.37 19.17
CA SER A 414 17.88 -5.07 20.21
C SER A 414 17.03 -4.07 20.99
N ILE A 415 16.02 -4.54 21.71
CA ILE A 415 15.24 -3.66 22.61
C ILE A 415 16.12 -3.06 23.71
N LYS A 416 17.09 -3.83 24.20
CA LYS A 416 18.08 -3.34 25.18
C LYS A 416 18.85 -2.13 24.64
N THR A 417 19.38 -2.23 23.42
CA THR A 417 20.16 -1.15 22.80
C THR A 417 19.27 0.00 22.35
N LEU A 418 18.01 -0.26 21.98
CA LEU A 418 17.02 0.74 21.60
C LEU A 418 16.52 1.56 22.80
N LEU A 419 16.15 0.93 23.91
CA LEU A 419 15.56 1.62 25.06
C LEU A 419 16.61 2.08 26.08
N ARG A 420 17.77 1.40 26.17
CA ARG A 420 18.77 1.62 27.24
C ARG A 420 18.19 1.61 28.67
N ASN A 421 17.05 0.94 28.86
CA ASN A 421 16.33 0.82 30.12
C ASN A 421 15.99 -0.66 30.40
N ARG A 422 16.63 -1.24 31.42
CA ARG A 422 16.48 -2.67 31.78
C ARG A 422 15.06 -3.04 32.24
N LYS A 423 14.35 -2.12 32.90
CA LYS A 423 12.97 -2.39 33.37
C LYS A 423 12.01 -2.48 32.18
N MET A 424 12.20 -1.61 31.19
CA MET A 424 11.37 -1.62 29.98
C MET A 424 11.79 -2.71 29.00
N GLU A 425 13.05 -3.17 29.04
CA GLU A 425 13.53 -4.32 28.28
C GLU A 425 12.71 -5.59 28.58
N SER A 426 12.41 -5.89 29.85
CA SER A 426 11.60 -7.06 30.21
C SER A 426 10.16 -6.94 29.71
N VAL A 427 9.58 -5.74 29.80
CA VAL A 427 8.21 -5.45 29.30
C VAL A 427 8.11 -5.71 27.79
N PHE A 428 9.11 -5.27 27.02
CA PHE A 428 9.13 -5.40 25.56
C PHE A 428 9.98 -6.58 25.07
N SER A 429 10.30 -7.55 25.92
CA SER A 429 11.14 -8.72 25.57
C SER A 429 10.56 -9.49 24.38
N GLN A 430 9.24 -9.70 24.41
CA GLN A 430 8.45 -10.09 23.26
C GLN A 430 7.59 -8.90 22.86
N HIS A 431 7.86 -8.30 21.71
CA HIS A 431 7.16 -7.10 21.27
C HIS A 431 6.71 -7.20 19.82
N ALA A 432 5.60 -6.54 19.52
CA ALA A 432 5.23 -6.13 18.17
C ALA A 432 5.83 -4.74 17.90
N ILE A 433 6.24 -4.48 16.67
CA ILE A 433 6.93 -3.24 16.30
C ILE A 433 6.32 -2.64 15.03
N ALA A 434 6.07 -1.34 15.06
CA ALA A 434 5.74 -0.55 13.88
C ALA A 434 6.71 0.62 13.72
N ILE A 435 7.11 0.90 12.49
CA ILE A 435 8.12 1.90 12.15
C ILE A 435 7.50 2.84 11.13
N PHE A 436 7.43 4.12 11.47
CA PHE A 436 6.79 5.18 10.71
C PHE A 436 7.86 6.16 10.25
N ARG A 437 8.28 6.07 8.99
CA ARG A 437 9.30 6.96 8.43
C ARG A 437 8.61 8.16 7.76
N LEU A 438 8.92 9.36 8.24
CA LEU A 438 8.38 10.59 7.66
C LEU A 438 9.36 11.07 6.57
N ALA A 439 8.86 11.21 5.35
CA ALA A 439 9.56 11.80 4.23
C ALA A 439 9.37 13.33 4.24
N PRO A 440 10.25 14.11 3.59
CA PRO A 440 10.23 15.58 3.71
C PRO A 440 8.90 16.28 3.36
N GLN A 441 8.09 15.68 2.49
CA GLN A 441 6.78 16.22 2.10
C GLN A 441 5.69 16.05 3.16
N ASP A 442 5.91 15.19 4.14
CA ASP A 442 4.87 14.79 5.08
C ASP A 442 4.61 15.88 6.14
N TYR A 443 3.57 15.67 6.93
CA TYR A 443 3.33 16.43 8.14
C TYR A 443 4.23 15.90 9.27
N HIS A 444 5.12 16.75 9.79
CA HIS A 444 6.22 16.36 10.70
C HIS A 444 5.92 16.48 12.20
N ARG A 445 4.64 16.57 12.57
CA ARG A 445 4.21 16.39 13.97
C ARG A 445 3.66 14.98 14.15
N PHE A 446 3.82 14.44 15.35
CA PHE A 446 3.39 13.10 15.68
C PHE A 446 2.56 13.09 16.95
N HIS A 447 1.61 12.15 16.96
CA HIS A 447 0.46 12.15 17.84
C HIS A 447 0.35 10.84 18.60
N SER A 448 -0.47 10.82 19.64
CA SER A 448 -0.69 9.63 20.44
C SER A 448 -1.44 8.58 19.61
N PRO A 449 -0.90 7.35 19.51
CA PRO A 449 -1.56 6.27 18.79
C PRO A 449 -2.67 5.62 19.61
N VAL A 450 -2.71 5.85 20.93
CA VAL A 450 -3.62 5.21 21.89
C VAL A 450 -4.07 6.20 22.96
N HIS A 451 -5.17 5.88 23.63
CA HIS A 451 -5.55 6.57 24.86
C HIS A 451 -4.72 6.09 26.05
N GLY A 452 -4.20 7.00 26.87
CA GLY A 452 -3.50 6.65 28.11
C GLY A 452 -2.70 7.78 28.74
N SER A 453 -2.11 7.51 29.90
CA SER A 453 -1.29 8.46 30.65
C SER A 453 0.18 8.34 30.30
N VAL A 454 0.87 9.45 30.09
CA VAL A 454 2.33 9.49 29.92
C VAL A 454 3.01 9.19 31.26
N VAL A 455 3.74 8.09 31.34
CA VAL A 455 4.38 7.63 32.59
C VAL A 455 5.88 7.92 32.66
N ALA A 456 6.54 8.11 31.52
CA ALA A 456 7.95 8.46 31.46
C ALA A 456 8.32 9.04 30.09
N VAL A 457 9.30 9.95 30.09
CA VAL A 457 9.95 10.50 28.88
C VAL A 457 11.46 10.38 29.07
N GLU A 458 12.14 9.69 28.16
CA GLU A 458 13.58 9.42 28.23
C GLU A 458 14.30 9.89 26.98
N HIS A 459 15.31 10.76 27.15
CA HIS A 459 16.14 11.24 26.05
C HIS A 459 17.43 10.43 25.95
N ILE A 460 17.71 9.89 24.77
CA ILE A 460 18.91 9.09 24.49
C ILE A 460 19.71 9.78 23.40
N HIS A 461 20.90 10.28 23.77
CA HIS A 461 21.82 10.91 22.83
C HIS A 461 22.52 9.88 21.93
N GLY A 462 22.76 10.28 20.69
CA GLY A 462 23.36 9.47 19.64
C GLY A 462 23.69 10.27 18.38
N SER A 463 23.84 9.58 17.26
CA SER A 463 24.18 10.13 15.95
C SER A 463 22.95 10.58 15.14
N TYR A 464 23.14 10.97 13.88
CA TYR A 464 22.09 11.39 12.94
C TYR A 464 22.24 10.69 11.58
N LEU A 465 22.27 9.36 11.58
CA LEU A 465 22.29 8.52 10.36
C LEU A 465 20.96 8.60 9.61
N THR A 466 20.95 8.34 8.31
CA THR A 466 19.70 8.39 7.53
C THR A 466 18.80 7.20 7.86
N VAL A 467 17.49 7.47 7.94
CA VAL A 467 16.45 6.45 8.16
C VAL A 467 15.87 5.90 6.85
N LYS A 468 16.37 6.35 5.69
CA LYS A 468 15.95 5.79 4.40
C LYS A 468 16.32 4.30 4.31
N PRO A 469 15.53 3.48 3.59
CA PRO A 469 15.77 2.03 3.47
C PRO A 469 17.18 1.64 3.00
N ILE A 470 17.86 2.52 2.26
CA ILE A 470 19.25 2.33 1.83
C ILE A 470 20.23 2.10 2.99
N ALA A 471 19.95 2.66 4.18
CA ALA A 471 20.76 2.51 5.38
C ALA A 471 20.17 1.47 6.35
N VAL A 472 18.86 1.51 6.60
CA VAL A 472 18.20 0.61 7.59
C VAL A 472 18.31 -0.87 7.19
N ARG A 473 18.30 -1.15 5.88
CA ARG A 473 18.43 -2.51 5.33
C ARG A 473 19.88 -2.93 5.08
N LYS A 474 20.84 -2.27 5.72
CA LYS A 474 22.26 -2.65 5.73
C LYS A 474 22.72 -2.98 7.14
N ASN A 475 23.96 -3.43 7.27
CA ASN A 475 24.64 -3.72 8.54
C ASN A 475 24.98 -2.46 9.35
N VAL A 476 24.06 -1.50 9.44
CA VAL A 476 24.19 -0.24 10.16
C VAL A 476 23.02 -0.11 11.13
N ASP A 477 23.32 0.08 12.40
CA ASP A 477 22.34 0.12 13.49
C ASP A 477 21.66 1.50 13.64
N VAL A 478 21.00 1.96 12.58
CA VAL A 478 20.43 3.33 12.46
C VAL A 478 19.58 3.72 13.68
N PHE A 479 18.62 2.90 14.08
CA PHE A 479 17.65 3.26 15.12
C PHE A 479 18.24 3.31 16.54
N THR A 480 19.28 2.52 16.82
CA THR A 480 19.91 2.45 18.15
C THR A 480 21.10 3.38 18.29
N GLU A 481 21.76 3.71 17.17
CA GLU A 481 22.83 4.71 17.13
C GLU A 481 22.29 6.13 17.13
N ASN A 482 21.13 6.39 16.52
CA ASN A 482 20.61 7.75 16.42
C ASN A 482 20.10 8.31 17.74
N THR A 483 20.19 9.64 17.88
CA THR A 483 19.51 10.39 18.94
C THR A 483 18.01 10.13 18.87
N ARG A 484 17.40 9.86 20.02
CA ARG A 484 15.97 9.55 20.11
C ARG A 484 15.39 9.89 21.46
N THR A 485 14.08 10.08 21.49
CA THR A 485 13.31 10.26 22.72
C THR A 485 12.25 9.18 22.82
N VAL A 486 12.12 8.55 23.98
CA VAL A 486 11.12 7.51 24.25
C VAL A 486 10.05 8.09 25.16
N VAL A 487 8.80 8.06 24.73
CA VAL A 487 7.61 8.41 25.52
C VAL A 487 6.86 7.13 25.83
N TYR A 488 6.68 6.83 27.11
CA TYR A 488 5.93 5.65 27.56
C TYR A 488 4.52 6.05 27.93
N ILE A 489 3.53 5.40 27.31
CA ILE A 489 2.11 5.63 27.55
C ILE A 489 1.52 4.38 28.19
N ARG A 490 0.91 4.56 29.36
CA ARG A 490 0.16 3.51 30.06
C ARG A 490 -1.32 3.64 29.71
N THR A 491 -1.85 2.63 29.04
CA THR A 491 -3.28 2.56 28.70
C THR A 491 -4.12 2.25 29.94
N PRO A 492 -5.44 2.56 29.96
CA PRO A 492 -6.32 2.19 31.07
C PRO A 492 -6.39 0.69 31.34
N SER A 493 -6.09 -0.16 30.35
CA SER A 493 -6.00 -1.62 30.50
C SER A 493 -4.63 -2.11 31.00
N ASP A 494 -3.86 -1.22 31.64
CA ASP A 494 -2.53 -1.46 32.20
C ASP A 494 -1.48 -1.97 31.20
N ARG A 495 -1.64 -1.65 29.92
CA ARG A 495 -0.67 -1.98 28.86
C ARG A 495 0.27 -0.81 28.63
N THR A 496 1.55 -1.09 28.39
CA THR A 496 2.52 -0.04 28.07
C THR A 496 2.80 0.00 26.58
N VAL A 497 2.70 1.18 25.99
CA VAL A 497 3.11 1.48 24.61
C VAL A 497 4.30 2.43 24.67
N ALA A 498 5.38 2.12 23.94
CA ALA A 498 6.49 3.05 23.79
C ALA A 498 6.41 3.75 22.43
N VAL A 499 6.36 5.08 22.45
CA VAL A 499 6.46 5.95 21.27
C VAL A 499 7.88 6.50 21.22
N ILE A 500 8.66 6.08 20.24
CA ILE A 500 10.09 6.39 20.13
C ILE A 500 10.31 7.32 18.94
N ALA A 501 10.57 8.60 19.20
CA ALA A 501 10.89 9.58 18.18
C ALA A 501 12.40 9.57 17.91
N VAL A 502 12.80 9.07 16.74
CA VAL A 502 14.19 8.93 16.30
C VAL A 502 14.53 10.06 15.33
N GLY A 503 15.52 10.88 15.69
CA GLY A 503 16.10 11.88 14.79
C GLY A 503 16.99 11.21 13.74
N ALA A 504 17.06 11.77 12.53
CA ALA A 504 17.95 11.27 11.47
C ALA A 504 18.74 12.42 10.83
N THR A 505 19.51 12.11 9.78
CA THR A 505 20.29 13.12 9.05
C THR A 505 19.39 14.29 8.63
N LEU A 506 19.92 15.50 8.82
CA LEU A 506 19.28 16.79 8.65
C LEU A 506 18.34 17.20 9.79
N VAL A 507 17.78 16.28 10.59
CA VAL A 507 16.93 16.61 11.76
C VAL A 507 17.78 17.06 12.93
N GLY A 508 17.84 18.36 13.12
CA GLY A 508 18.56 18.98 14.24
C GLY A 508 17.82 18.91 15.58
N SER A 509 16.51 18.64 15.60
CA SER A 509 15.74 18.64 16.87
C SER A 509 14.47 17.78 16.82
N VAL A 510 14.34 16.91 17.81
CA VAL A 510 13.07 16.29 18.23
C VAL A 510 12.54 17.10 19.41
N ARG A 511 11.32 17.60 19.32
CA ARG A 511 10.67 18.38 20.39
C ARG A 511 9.48 17.60 20.91
N ILE A 512 9.47 17.27 22.20
CA ILE A 512 8.32 16.67 22.89
C ILE A 512 7.48 17.79 23.49
N THR A 513 6.18 17.71 23.32
CA THR A 513 5.20 18.70 23.78
C THR A 513 4.35 18.20 24.94
N CYS A 514 4.24 16.88 25.13
CA CYS A 514 3.59 16.29 26.30
C CYS A 514 4.54 16.18 27.51
N SER A 515 3.98 16.16 28.71
CA SER A 515 4.66 15.99 29.98
C SER A 515 4.28 14.69 30.68
N VAL A 516 5.14 14.22 31.59
CA VAL A 516 4.81 13.07 32.45
C VAL A 516 3.62 13.43 33.34
N GLY A 517 2.61 12.56 33.37
CA GLY A 517 1.35 12.79 34.06
C GLY A 517 0.20 13.19 33.14
N ASP A 518 0.48 13.66 31.92
CA ASP A 518 -0.56 14.02 30.96
C ASP A 518 -1.37 12.79 30.55
N THR A 519 -2.68 12.94 30.45
CA THR A 519 -3.56 11.94 29.84
C THR A 519 -3.82 12.32 28.40
N LEU A 520 -3.39 11.48 27.47
CA LEU A 520 -3.51 11.69 26.04
C LEU A 520 -4.67 10.86 25.48
N SER A 521 -5.47 11.47 24.64
CA SER A 521 -6.39 10.81 23.72
C SER A 521 -5.70 10.48 22.40
N PRO A 522 -6.21 9.52 21.61
CA PRO A 522 -5.70 9.33 20.25
C PRO A 522 -5.78 10.65 19.48
N LEU A 523 -4.76 10.92 18.66
CA LEU A 523 -4.56 12.19 17.93
C LEU A 523 -4.06 13.38 18.76
N ASP A 524 -3.88 13.27 20.08
CA ASP A 524 -3.23 14.36 20.84
C ASP A 524 -1.74 14.45 20.47
N GLU A 525 -1.21 15.65 20.32
CA GLU A 525 0.19 15.88 19.91
C GLU A 525 1.18 15.43 21.00
N ILE A 526 2.10 14.54 20.63
CA ILE A 526 3.23 14.13 21.50
C ILE A 526 4.45 15.00 21.23
N GLY A 527 4.67 15.37 19.97
CA GLY A 527 5.81 16.18 19.59
C GLY A 527 5.94 16.40 18.09
N TYR A 528 7.07 16.97 17.69
CA TYR A 528 7.37 17.25 16.29
C TYR A 528 8.86 17.18 15.97
N PHE A 529 9.16 17.06 14.68
CA PHE A 529 10.50 17.11 14.12
C PHE A 529 10.72 18.42 13.37
N ALA A 530 11.86 19.09 13.60
CA ALA A 530 12.35 20.12 12.69
C ALA A 530 12.96 19.47 11.42
N PHE A 531 13.27 20.29 10.39
CA PHE A 531 13.64 19.80 9.05
C PHE A 531 14.63 18.63 9.06
N GLY A 532 14.31 17.56 8.32
CA GLY A 532 15.21 16.45 8.00
C GLY A 532 14.50 15.09 7.94
N GLY A 533 15.26 13.98 7.89
CA GLY A 533 14.67 12.64 8.01
C GLY A 533 14.25 12.30 9.44
N SER A 534 13.03 11.81 9.65
CA SER A 534 12.56 11.41 10.98
C SER A 534 11.85 10.06 10.97
N THR A 535 11.80 9.42 12.13
CA THR A 535 11.10 8.15 12.29
C THR A 535 10.45 8.08 13.66
N VAL A 536 9.21 7.61 13.70
CA VAL A 536 8.54 7.21 14.95
C VAL A 536 8.50 5.69 14.98
N ILE A 537 8.94 5.07 16.08
CA ILE A 537 8.83 3.63 16.30
C ILE A 537 7.83 3.41 17.43
N LEU A 538 6.86 2.53 17.21
CA LEU A 538 5.96 2.05 18.24
C LEU A 538 6.36 0.66 18.68
N LEU A 539 6.52 0.47 19.99
CA LEU A 539 6.66 -0.84 20.60
C LEU A 539 5.43 -1.17 21.42
N PHE A 540 4.94 -2.39 21.22
CA PHE A 540 3.83 -2.97 21.97
C PHE A 540 4.26 -4.31 22.53
N GLU A 541 3.72 -4.70 23.68
CA GLU A 541 3.87 -6.06 24.19
C GLU A 541 3.27 -7.07 23.20
N ARG A 542 4.01 -8.14 22.87
CA ARG A 542 3.58 -9.19 21.93
C ARG A 542 2.33 -9.89 22.48
N ARG A 543 1.48 -10.37 21.57
CA ARG A 543 0.15 -10.96 21.84
C ARG A 543 -0.89 -9.98 22.40
N LYS A 544 -0.50 -8.74 22.72
CA LYS A 544 -1.44 -7.66 23.03
C LYS A 544 -1.75 -6.82 21.81
N MET A 545 -0.83 -6.66 20.86
CA MET A 545 -1.05 -5.91 19.61
C MET A 545 -1.29 -6.83 18.41
N PHE A 546 -2.34 -6.54 17.64
CA PHE A 546 -2.68 -7.18 16.37
C PHE A 546 -2.74 -6.11 15.28
N PHE A 547 -1.75 -6.10 14.40
CA PHE A 547 -1.74 -5.21 13.23
C PHE A 547 -2.75 -5.66 12.18
N ASP A 548 -3.21 -4.70 11.39
CA ASP A 548 -4.04 -5.00 10.23
C ASP A 548 -3.27 -5.83 9.19
N GLU A 549 -3.98 -6.79 8.59
CA GLU A 549 -3.37 -7.82 7.74
C GLU A 549 -2.71 -7.21 6.50
N ASP A 550 -3.29 -6.15 5.95
CA ASP A 550 -2.77 -5.45 4.77
C ASP A 550 -1.41 -4.80 5.05
N LEU A 551 -1.20 -4.24 6.25
CA LEU A 551 0.06 -3.66 6.69
C LEU A 551 1.13 -4.75 6.86
N LEU A 552 0.78 -5.89 7.46
CA LEU A 552 1.69 -7.02 7.63
C LEU A 552 2.13 -7.59 6.26
N ARG A 553 1.18 -7.83 5.37
CA ARG A 553 1.43 -8.39 4.03
C ARG A 553 2.29 -7.47 3.17
N THR A 554 2.10 -6.17 3.27
CA THR A 554 2.91 -5.17 2.57
C THR A 554 4.33 -5.10 3.14
N SER A 555 4.46 -5.11 4.47
CA SER A 555 5.75 -5.11 5.16
C SER A 555 6.60 -6.35 4.85
N GLN A 556 5.98 -7.53 4.74
CA GLN A 556 6.63 -8.78 4.33
C GLN A 556 7.28 -8.68 2.94
N ARG A 557 6.65 -7.93 2.02
CA ARG A 557 7.19 -7.68 0.68
C ARG A 557 8.30 -6.63 0.66
N LYS A 558 8.73 -6.12 1.82
CA LYS A 558 9.70 -5.03 1.98
C LYS A 558 9.23 -3.76 1.24
N ILE A 559 7.94 -3.47 1.28
CA ILE A 559 7.33 -2.24 0.78
C ILE A 559 6.77 -1.50 1.99
N GLU A 560 6.91 -0.18 2.02
CA GLU A 560 6.30 0.64 3.07
C GLU A 560 4.89 1.03 2.67
N THR A 561 4.00 1.20 3.63
CA THR A 561 2.63 1.66 3.39
C THR A 561 2.50 3.13 3.77
N LEU A 562 2.01 3.97 2.86
CA LEU A 562 1.64 5.36 3.16
C LEU A 562 0.40 5.35 4.04
N VAL A 563 0.54 5.94 5.23
CA VAL A 563 -0.53 6.11 6.22
C VAL A 563 -0.49 7.54 6.76
N TYR A 564 -1.64 8.02 7.17
CA TYR A 564 -1.82 9.34 7.76
C TYR A 564 -2.14 9.24 9.24
N VAL A 565 -1.88 10.31 9.99
CA VAL A 565 -2.34 10.45 11.38
C VAL A 565 -3.83 10.10 11.45
N GLY A 566 -4.17 9.18 12.35
CA GLY A 566 -5.55 8.74 12.55
C GLY A 566 -5.99 7.51 11.75
N ASN A 567 -5.21 7.04 10.77
CA ASN A 567 -5.50 5.73 10.18
C ASN A 567 -5.33 4.61 11.21
N ARG A 568 -6.26 3.66 11.23
CA ARG A 568 -6.21 2.51 12.17
C ARG A 568 -5.10 1.57 11.73
N ILE A 569 -4.09 1.29 12.55
CA ILE A 569 -3.01 0.35 12.21
C ILE A 569 -3.24 -1.05 12.79
N GLY A 570 -4.21 -1.18 13.68
CA GLY A 570 -4.54 -2.43 14.34
C GLY A 570 -5.24 -2.16 15.67
N GLU A 571 -5.21 -3.15 16.55
CA GLU A 571 -5.88 -3.05 17.86
C GLU A 571 -5.14 -3.80 18.96
N LEU A 572 -5.37 -3.34 20.19
CA LEU A 572 -4.89 -3.98 21.40
C LEU A 572 -5.93 -4.97 21.94
N ARG A 573 -5.63 -6.27 21.98
CA ARG A 573 -6.52 -7.31 22.55
C ARG A 573 -6.01 -7.84 23.89
N ALA A 574 -6.94 -8.40 24.67
CA ALA A 574 -6.60 -9.18 25.86
C ALA A 574 -6.03 -10.55 25.45
N ALA A 575 -5.04 -11.04 26.19
CA ALA A 575 -4.50 -12.39 25.99
C ALA A 575 -5.61 -13.43 26.28
N GLY A 576 -6.00 -14.23 25.29
CA GLY A 576 -6.96 -15.34 25.48
C GLY A 576 -8.02 -15.53 24.38
N LYS A 577 -8.29 -14.53 23.53
CA LYS A 577 -9.09 -14.74 22.30
C LYS A 577 -8.17 -14.99 21.11
N GLU A 578 -7.57 -16.17 21.08
CA GLU A 578 -6.96 -16.68 19.84
C GLU A 578 -8.10 -16.85 18.83
N ARG A 579 -8.10 -16.05 17.76
CA ARG A 579 -8.75 -16.50 16.52
C ARG A 579 -8.04 -17.81 16.17
N SER A 580 -8.78 -18.82 15.75
CA SER A 580 -8.20 -20.08 15.25
C SER A 580 -7.27 -19.76 14.07
N ASP A 581 -5.99 -19.53 14.37
CA ASP A 581 -5.01 -19.01 13.42
C ASP A 581 -4.58 -20.14 12.50
N SER A 582 -5.20 -20.18 11.33
CA SER A 582 -4.67 -20.86 10.13
C SER A 582 -3.25 -20.39 9.77
N PHE A 583 -2.81 -19.25 10.30
CA PHE A 583 -1.49 -18.66 10.04
C PHE A 583 -0.37 -19.12 10.99
N SER A 584 -0.70 -19.70 12.15
CA SER A 584 0.32 -20.30 13.03
C SER A 584 1.05 -21.48 12.34
N ARG A 585 0.38 -22.13 11.37
CA ARG A 585 0.99 -23.13 10.48
C ARG A 585 1.74 -22.52 9.29
N ALA A 586 1.29 -21.40 8.73
CA ALA A 586 1.95 -20.75 7.60
C ALA A 586 3.29 -20.08 7.97
N ALA A 587 3.41 -19.52 9.17
CA ALA A 587 4.67 -18.94 9.65
C ALA A 587 5.70 -19.99 10.10
N ALA A 588 5.30 -21.26 10.25
CA ALA A 588 6.17 -22.37 10.61
C ALA A 588 6.67 -23.17 9.39
N GLN A 589 6.29 -22.80 8.16
CA GLN A 589 6.60 -23.56 6.95
C GLN A 589 7.19 -22.74 5.78
N TYR A 590 7.64 -21.50 6.00
CA TYR A 590 8.38 -20.74 4.99
C TYR A 590 9.59 -20.02 5.57
#